data_AF-A0A1Z9LXC7-F1
#
_entry.id   AF-A0A1Z9LXC7-F1
#
_cell.length_a   1.000
_cell.length_b   1.000
_cell.length_c   1.000
_cell.angle_alpha   90.00
_cell.angle_beta   90.00
_cell.angle_gamma   90.00
#
_symmetry.space_group_name_H-M   'P 1'
#
loop_
_entity.id
_entity.type
_entity.pdbx_description
1 polymer ?
#
loop_
_entity_poly.entity_id
_entity_poly.type
_entity_poly.pdbx_seq_one_letter_code
_entity_poly.pdbx_strand_id
1 'polypeptide(L)'
;MKKKIKRFQRLATIRKKDVSKEINNSNLLQNEITKNEGLIEQINTIMESSNNSSNKIINSGFFKNNAQLLTTLQSQKDIASNRNKYLLSEKEIIRKKIIENNFKKMKAEEKAKDYKRHYISQLENKNHQ
;
A
#
# COMPACT_ATOMS: atom_id res chain seq x y z
N MET A 1 34.15 -20.85 1.28
CA MET A 1 33.73 -19.44 1.45
C MET A 1 32.99 -18.85 0.23
N LYS A 2 33.52 -18.95 -1.01
CA LYS A 2 32.84 -18.47 -2.24
C LYS A 2 31.36 -18.87 -2.38
N LYS A 3 31.02 -20.15 -2.12
CA LYS A 3 29.62 -20.64 -2.14
C LYS A 3 28.72 -19.91 -1.14
N LYS A 4 29.22 -19.62 0.08
CA LYS A 4 28.47 -18.88 1.11
C LYS A 4 28.21 -17.42 0.69
N ILE A 5 29.21 -16.74 0.13
CA ILE A 5 29.06 -15.37 -0.39
C ILE A 5 27.96 -15.31 -1.46
N LYS A 6 28.04 -16.17 -2.48
CA LYS A 6 27.03 -16.24 -3.56
C LYS A 6 25.63 -16.51 -3.01
N ARG A 7 25.51 -17.39 -2.01
CA ARG A 7 24.22 -17.70 -1.36
C ARG A 7 23.60 -16.45 -0.72
N PHE A 8 24.36 -15.69 0.07
CA PHE A 8 23.85 -14.50 0.73
C PHE A 8 23.56 -13.35 -0.24
N GLN A 9 24.36 -13.18 -1.30
CA GLN A 9 24.04 -12.26 -2.39
C GLN A 9 22.72 -12.61 -3.08
N ARG A 10 22.50 -13.89 -3.41
CA ARG A 10 21.24 -14.34 -4.00
C ARG A 10 20.05 -14.10 -3.06
N LEU A 11 20.24 -14.31 -1.76
CA LEU A 11 19.21 -14.02 -0.77
C LEU A 11 18.84 -12.53 -0.74
N ALA A 12 19.81 -11.63 -0.80
CA ALA A 12 19.56 -10.19 -0.90
C ALA A 12 18.80 -9.82 -2.19
N THR A 13 19.15 -10.43 -3.33
CA THR A 13 18.44 -10.23 -4.60
C THR A 13 16.98 -10.68 -4.53
N ILE A 14 16.71 -11.83 -3.93
CA ILE A 14 15.33 -12.33 -3.72
C ILE A 14 14.54 -11.32 -2.88
N ARG A 15 15.11 -10.86 -1.75
CA ARG A 15 14.45 -9.87 -0.90
C ARG A 15 14.21 -8.55 -1.59
N LYS A 16 15.13 -8.09 -2.46
CA LYS A 16 14.93 -6.90 -3.29
C LYS A 16 13.71 -7.07 -4.21
N LYS A 17 13.56 -8.24 -4.84
CA LYS A 17 12.40 -8.55 -5.68
C LYS A 17 11.10 -8.55 -4.88
N ASP A 18 11.11 -9.14 -3.69
CA ASP A 18 9.94 -9.14 -2.79
C ASP A 18 9.53 -7.71 -2.41
N VAL A 19 10.49 -6.85 -2.05
CA VAL A 19 10.22 -5.42 -1.75
C VAL A 19 9.59 -4.72 -2.94
N SER A 20 10.13 -4.90 -4.15
CA SER A 20 9.55 -4.29 -5.36
C SER A 20 8.11 -4.75 -5.62
N LYS A 21 7.79 -6.02 -5.37
CA LYS A 21 6.42 -6.54 -5.49
C LYS A 21 5.48 -5.88 -4.48
N GLU A 22 5.89 -5.78 -3.22
CA GLU A 22 5.07 -5.17 -2.18
C GLU A 22 4.87 -3.67 -2.41
N ILE A 23 5.87 -2.95 -2.94
CA ILE A 23 5.72 -1.55 -3.36
C ILE A 23 4.65 -1.42 -4.45
N ASN A 24 4.68 -2.28 -5.48
CA ASN A 24 3.68 -2.26 -6.54
C ASN A 24 2.27 -2.52 -5.98
N ASN A 25 2.12 -3.49 -5.08
CA ASN A 25 0.85 -3.76 -4.42
C ASN A 25 0.37 -2.55 -3.59
N SER A 26 1.26 -1.90 -2.85
CA SER A 26 0.95 -0.69 -2.09
C SER A 26 0.45 0.44 -3.00
N ASN A 27 1.04 0.60 -4.19
CA ASN A 27 0.62 1.62 -5.15
C ASN A 27 -0.78 1.31 -5.73
N LEU A 28 -1.08 0.04 -6.00
CA LEU A 28 -2.43 -0.37 -6.43
C LEU A 28 -3.48 -0.06 -5.36
N LEU A 29 -3.19 -0.35 -4.08
CA LEU A 29 -4.09 0.02 -2.99
C LEU A 29 -4.26 1.54 -2.87
N GLN A 30 -3.19 2.32 -3.06
CA GLN A 30 -3.29 3.78 -3.03
C GLN A 30 -4.22 4.31 -4.13
N ASN A 31 -4.14 3.76 -5.34
CA ASN A 31 -5.02 4.17 -6.42
C ASN A 31 -6.50 3.91 -6.09
N GLU A 32 -6.80 2.77 -5.47
CA GLU A 32 -8.16 2.43 -5.04
C GLU A 32 -8.65 3.33 -3.89
N ILE A 33 -7.77 3.68 -2.95
CA ILE A 33 -8.09 4.64 -1.88
C ILE A 33 -8.44 6.00 -2.48
N THR A 34 -7.62 6.53 -3.38
CA THR A 34 -7.84 7.84 -4.02
C THR A 34 -9.14 7.85 -4.84
N LYS A 35 -9.48 6.76 -5.52
CA LYS A 35 -10.79 6.66 -6.22
C LYS A 35 -11.96 6.75 -5.24
N ASN A 36 -11.92 6.03 -4.13
CA ASN A 36 -12.99 6.05 -3.14
C ASN A 36 -13.07 7.41 -2.42
N GLU A 37 -11.93 8.07 -2.15
CA GLU A 37 -11.90 9.44 -1.62
C GLU A 37 -12.62 10.41 -2.58
N GLY A 38 -12.30 10.34 -3.88
CA GLY A 38 -12.98 11.13 -4.90
C GLY A 38 -14.48 10.83 -5.02
N LEU A 39 -14.90 9.57 -4.87
CA LEU A 39 -16.32 9.21 -4.83
C LEU A 39 -17.04 9.82 -3.62
N ILE A 40 -16.42 9.78 -2.44
CA ILE A 40 -16.98 10.39 -1.23
C ILE A 40 -17.12 11.90 -1.40
N GLU A 41 -16.11 12.56 -1.98
CA GLU A 41 -16.15 13.99 -2.27
C GLU A 41 -17.29 14.34 -3.23
N GLN A 42 -17.42 13.62 -4.34
CA GLN A 42 -18.50 13.81 -5.30
C GLN A 42 -19.89 13.64 -4.66
N ILE A 43 -20.06 12.61 -3.82
CA ILE A 43 -21.30 12.39 -3.09
C ILE A 43 -21.61 13.56 -2.15
N ASN A 44 -20.61 14.06 -1.42
CA ASN A 44 -20.78 15.22 -0.55
C ASN A 44 -21.22 16.45 -1.34
N THR A 45 -20.58 16.75 -2.48
CA THR A 45 -20.95 17.87 -3.35
C THR A 45 -22.39 17.75 -3.85
N ILE A 46 -22.83 16.55 -4.26
CA ILE A 46 -24.21 16.32 -4.70
C ILE A 46 -25.18 16.55 -3.54
N MET A 47 -24.91 15.98 -2.36
CA MET A 47 -25.76 16.15 -1.18
C MET A 47 -25.86 17.62 -0.74
N GLU A 48 -24.76 18.37 -0.75
CA GLU A 48 -24.74 19.80 -0.43
C GLU A 48 -25.53 20.63 -1.46
N SER A 49 -25.37 20.34 -2.75
CA SER A 49 -26.11 21.03 -3.81
C SER A 49 -27.63 20.80 -3.73
N SER A 50 -28.06 19.63 -3.26
CA SER A 50 -29.48 19.28 -3.10
C SER A 50 -30.16 20.05 -1.96
N ASN A 51 -29.39 20.57 -0.99
CA ASN A 51 -29.92 21.34 0.14
C ASN A 51 -30.12 22.84 -0.17
N ASN A 52 -29.54 23.36 -1.26
CA ASN A 52 -29.53 24.80 -1.57
C ASN A 52 -30.69 25.27 -2.47
N SER A 53 -31.60 24.39 -2.89
CA SER A 53 -32.75 24.75 -3.73
C SER A 53 -33.98 25.18 -2.90
N SER A 54 -33.87 26.24 -2.11
CA SER A 54 -35.00 26.79 -1.35
C SER A 54 -35.72 27.87 -2.18
N ASN A 55 -36.85 27.52 -2.81
CA ASN A 55 -38.01 28.39 -3.13
C ASN A 55 -38.98 27.84 -4.21
N LYS A 56 -39.05 26.52 -4.43
CA LYS A 56 -40.09 25.91 -5.28
C LYS A 56 -41.11 25.17 -4.44
N ILE A 57 -42.40 25.33 -4.74
CA ILE A 57 -43.48 24.52 -4.16
C ILE A 57 -43.20 23.06 -4.53
N ILE A 58 -42.95 22.21 -3.53
CA ILE A 58 -42.53 20.82 -3.72
C ILE A 58 -43.74 19.90 -3.56
N ASN A 59 -44.05 19.08 -4.57
CA ASN A 59 -45.08 18.03 -4.44
C ASN A 59 -44.55 16.80 -3.66
N SER A 60 -45.46 15.99 -3.10
CA SER A 60 -45.11 14.81 -2.29
C SER A 60 -44.28 13.73 -3.01
N GLY A 61 -44.52 13.52 -4.31
CA GLY A 61 -43.73 12.62 -5.16
C GLY A 61 -42.30 13.11 -5.38
N PHE A 62 -42.08 14.41 -5.53
CA PHE A 62 -40.74 15.00 -5.60
C PHE A 62 -39.99 14.82 -4.28
N PHE A 63 -40.65 15.07 -3.15
CA PHE A 63 -40.07 14.84 -1.82
C PHE A 63 -39.64 13.39 -1.61
N LYS A 64 -40.49 12.41 -1.98
CA LYS A 64 -40.20 10.98 -1.84
C LYS A 64 -38.99 10.56 -2.69
N ASN A 65 -38.91 11.02 -3.94
CA ASN A 65 -37.79 10.71 -4.82
C ASN A 65 -36.48 11.33 -4.32
N ASN A 66 -36.52 12.56 -3.80
CA ASN A 66 -35.34 13.21 -3.24
C ASN A 66 -34.85 12.51 -1.96
N ALA A 67 -35.76 12.12 -1.07
CA ALA A 67 -35.41 11.35 0.12
C ALA A 67 -34.75 10.00 -0.24
N GLN A 68 -35.30 9.29 -1.23
CA GLN A 68 -34.72 8.02 -1.70
C GLN A 68 -33.32 8.21 -2.31
N LEU A 69 -33.12 9.30 -3.08
CA LEU A 69 -31.81 9.66 -3.62
C LEU A 69 -30.80 9.92 -2.50
N LEU A 70 -31.16 10.73 -1.51
CA LEU A 70 -30.30 11.03 -0.36
C LEU A 70 -29.92 9.77 0.43
N THR A 71 -30.87 8.87 0.68
CA THR A 71 -30.58 7.58 1.34
C THR A 71 -29.61 6.72 0.52
N THR A 72 -29.77 6.71 -0.80
CA THR A 72 -28.90 5.95 -1.71
C THR A 72 -27.48 6.53 -1.72
N LEU A 73 -27.34 7.86 -1.83
CA LEU A 73 -26.07 8.56 -1.79
C LEU A 73 -25.34 8.34 -0.45
N GLN A 74 -26.07 8.44 0.67
CA GLN A 74 -25.51 8.16 1.98
C GLN A 74 -25.01 6.72 2.09
N SER A 75 -25.78 5.74 1.60
CA SER A 75 -25.37 4.33 1.58
C SER A 75 -24.11 4.11 0.75
N GLN A 76 -24.00 4.76 -0.41
CA GLN A 76 -22.82 4.68 -1.27
C GLN A 76 -21.59 5.31 -0.60
N LYS A 77 -21.76 6.44 0.09
CA LYS A 77 -20.70 7.08 0.88
C LYS A 77 -20.20 6.16 1.99
N ASP A 78 -21.10 5.48 2.69
CA ASP A 78 -20.74 4.56 3.77
C ASP A 78 -19.98 3.34 3.22
N ILE A 79 -20.40 2.79 2.07
CA ILE A 79 -19.68 1.71 1.39
C ILE A 79 -18.25 2.16 1.01
N ALA A 80 -18.10 3.33 0.39
CA ALA A 80 -16.80 3.87 0.00
C ALA A 80 -15.89 4.12 1.21
N SER A 81 -16.46 4.67 2.30
CA SER A 81 -15.74 4.93 3.56
C SER A 81 -15.26 3.63 4.21
N ASN A 82 -16.12 2.62 4.28
CA ASN A 82 -15.77 1.32 4.84
C ASN A 82 -14.70 0.61 4.00
N ARG A 83 -14.80 0.68 2.67
CA ARG A 83 -13.76 0.17 1.76
C ARG A 83 -12.43 0.87 2.01
N ASN A 84 -12.42 2.18 2.20
CA ASN A 84 -11.19 2.91 2.51
C ASN A 84 -10.55 2.50 3.84
N LYS A 85 -11.34 2.33 4.90
CA LYS A 85 -10.83 1.82 6.18
C LYS A 85 -10.13 0.47 6.00
N TYR A 86 -10.74 -0.44 5.25
CA TYR A 86 -10.15 -1.73 4.94
C TYR A 86 -8.85 -1.58 4.13
N LEU A 87 -8.86 -0.83 3.03
CA LEU A 87 -7.69 -0.65 2.16
C LEU A 87 -6.51 0.01 2.90
N LEU A 88 -6.78 0.95 3.81
CA LEU A 88 -5.77 1.56 4.67
C LEU A 88 -5.12 0.52 5.61
N SER A 89 -5.93 -0.36 6.21
CA SER A 89 -5.42 -1.43 7.06
C SER A 89 -4.53 -2.42 6.29
N GLU A 90 -4.92 -2.80 5.07
CA GLU A 90 -4.14 -3.65 4.18
C GLU A 90 -2.82 -2.98 3.78
N LYS A 91 -2.86 -1.68 3.51
CA LYS A 91 -1.67 -0.89 3.18
C LYS A 91 -0.67 -0.86 4.33
N GLU A 92 -1.13 -0.78 5.59
CA GLU A 92 -0.24 -0.89 6.76
C GLU A 92 0.42 -2.26 6.87
N ILE A 93 -0.30 -3.34 6.56
CA ILE A 93 0.28 -4.69 6.52
C ILE A 93 1.36 -4.79 5.44
N ILE A 94 1.12 -4.24 4.25
CA ILE A 94 2.11 -4.21 3.16
C ILE A 94 3.35 -3.38 3.56
N ARG A 95 3.16 -2.21 4.19
CA ARG A 95 4.26 -1.38 4.71
C ARG A 95 5.15 -2.17 5.67
N LYS A 96 4.56 -2.92 6.60
CA LYS A 96 5.31 -3.81 7.51
C LYS A 96 6.12 -4.85 6.74
N LYS A 97 5.53 -5.52 5.73
CA LYS A 97 6.24 -6.49 4.88
C LYS A 97 7.42 -5.87 4.13
N ILE A 98 7.27 -4.64 3.62
CA ILE A 98 8.36 -3.90 2.96
C ILE A 98 9.52 -3.68 3.94
N ILE A 99 9.22 -3.17 5.15
CA ILE A 99 10.22 -2.93 6.19
C ILE A 99 10.95 -4.22 6.56
N GLU A 100 10.21 -5.29 6.83
CA GLU A 100 10.79 -6.59 7.18
C GLU A 100 11.69 -7.15 6.07
N ASN A 101 11.26 -7.08 4.81
CA ASN A 101 12.06 -7.58 3.69
C ASN A 101 13.29 -6.72 3.44
N ASN A 102 13.22 -5.40 3.63
CA ASN A 102 14.38 -4.52 3.61
C ASN A 102 15.37 -4.87 4.71
N PHE A 103 14.91 -5.08 5.94
CA PHE A 103 15.78 -5.51 7.04
C PHE A 103 16.46 -6.86 6.75
N LYS A 104 15.68 -7.85 6.28
CA LYS A 104 16.20 -9.17 5.90
C LYS A 104 17.21 -9.07 4.75
N LYS A 105 17.00 -8.17 3.79
CA LYS A 105 17.94 -7.87 2.69
C LYS A 105 19.25 -7.31 3.23
N MET A 106 19.20 -6.27 4.06
CA MET A 106 20.40 -5.65 4.66
C MET A 106 21.23 -6.67 5.42
N LYS A 107 20.59 -7.49 6.26
CA LYS A 107 21.27 -8.55 7.01
C LYS A 107 21.93 -9.59 6.09
N ALA A 108 21.34 -9.89 4.93
CA ALA A 108 21.94 -10.78 3.96
C ALA A 108 23.16 -10.14 3.27
N GLU A 109 23.09 -8.85 2.95
CA GLU A 109 24.20 -8.09 2.37
C GLU A 109 25.39 -7.96 3.33
N GLU A 110 25.14 -7.69 4.62
CA GLU A 110 26.16 -7.68 5.67
C GLU A 110 26.87 -9.03 5.78
N LYS A 111 26.12 -10.13 5.90
CA LYS A 111 26.71 -11.48 5.92
C LYS A 111 27.55 -11.77 4.69
N ALA A 112 27.10 -11.34 3.50
CA ALA A 112 27.88 -11.51 2.28
C ALA A 112 29.20 -10.74 2.34
N LYS A 113 29.20 -9.50 2.87
CA LYS A 113 30.39 -8.68 3.08
C LYS A 113 31.36 -9.34 4.07
N ASP A 114 30.86 -9.84 5.19
CA ASP A 114 31.69 -10.50 6.21
C ASP A 114 32.37 -11.76 5.65
N TYR A 115 31.61 -12.62 4.96
CA TYR A 115 32.21 -13.79 4.31
C TYR A 115 33.22 -13.42 3.23
N LYS A 116 33.03 -12.28 2.54
CA LYS A 116 33.99 -11.78 1.56
C LYS A 116 35.28 -11.32 2.25
N ARG A 117 35.20 -10.57 3.35
CA ARG A 117 36.35 -10.15 4.16
C ARG A 117 37.15 -11.35 4.66
N HIS A 118 36.48 -12.32 5.29
CA HIS A 118 37.14 -13.55 5.75
C HIS A 118 37.77 -14.35 4.62
N TYR A 119 37.13 -14.42 3.46
CA TYR A 119 37.69 -15.12 2.31
C TYR A 119 38.97 -14.44 1.77
N ILE A 120 39.01 -13.11 1.74
CA ILE A 120 40.19 -12.35 1.32
C ILE A 120 41.35 -12.58 2.29
N SER A 121 41.12 -12.43 3.60
CA SER A 121 42.13 -12.69 4.63
C SER A 121 42.69 -14.11 4.57
N GLN A 122 41.85 -15.12 4.28
CA GLN A 122 42.32 -16.50 4.06
C GLN A 122 43.22 -16.66 2.83
N LEU A 123 43.01 -15.87 1.77
CA LEU A 123 43.86 -15.91 0.58
C LEU A 123 45.19 -15.21 0.83
N GLU A 124 45.17 -14.05 1.50
CA GLU A 124 46.37 -13.30 1.88
C GLU A 124 47.28 -14.14 2.79
N ASN A 125 46.72 -14.76 3.84
CA ASN A 125 47.50 -15.63 4.73
C ASN A 125 48.11 -16.86 4.04
N LYS A 126 47.50 -17.34 2.95
CA LYS A 126 48.03 -18.46 2.15
C LYS A 126 49.13 -18.03 1.18
N ASN A 127 49.18 -16.76 0.80
CA ASN A 127 50.21 -16.23 -0.10
C ASN A 127 51.49 -15.83 0.65
N HIS A 128 51.45 -15.79 1.99
CA HIS A 128 52.56 -15.46 2.88
C HIS A 128 53.17 -16.71 3.58
N GLN A 129 52.79 -17.92 3.16
CA GLN A 129 53.41 -19.20 3.51
C GLN A 129 54.07 -19.81 2.28
#